data_AF-A0AAX0VLM0-F1
#
_entry.id   AF-A0AAX0VLM0-F1
#
_cell.length_a   1.000
_cell.length_b   1.000
_cell.length_c   1.000
_cell.angle_alpha   90.00
_cell.angle_beta   90.00
_cell.angle_gamma   90.00
#
_symmetry.space_group_name_H-M   'P 1'
#
loop_
_entity.id
_entity.type
_entity.pdbx_description
1 polymer ?
#
loop_
_entity_poly.entity_id
_entity_poly.type
_entity_poly.pdbx_seq_one_letter_code
_entity_poly.pdbx_strand_id
1 'polypeptide(L)'
;MKLPSPAPSAPGEVHHSASSVPVDGVEAVFPALRQRALAPGGRLYGLAAAAAVGGLTLLDPHARRGRERRALAELEAAVSGTVLAAETANALHTAAIADGEVAPSPAARALRGLGGLAVGGAVAAVTLRATGLNDRIDGALVRGLQRVGVPAPRVALAAAASLAMLLANEDARRTRRDAVELAVTGPAGLDEDPVDEVEPEATAELPVEVRVLLETLLDPALAEGRDLPGAEALRSQLPHARTVASVAEAIREAGEVPDWVPLVVQTDDDVRRAVPNDCVWPVRGRFASGSAGGHELELRLQVIDGEIGALTVTLPADAEADSDAWDAFQEIESFPGVEDLAFHVDGDRRA
;
A
#
# COMPACT_ATOMS: atom_id res chain seq x y z
N MET A 1 21.88 49.78 9.54
CA MET A 1 20.44 49.79 9.21
C MET A 1 19.77 48.74 10.07
N LYS A 2 18.89 49.15 11.00
CA LYS A 2 18.07 48.24 11.81
C LYS A 2 16.77 48.01 11.04
N LEU A 3 16.44 46.77 10.70
CA LEU A 3 15.12 46.39 10.23
C LEU A 3 14.18 46.25 11.44
N PRO A 4 12.91 46.69 11.35
CA PRO A 4 11.96 46.63 12.46
C PRO A 4 11.44 45.20 12.66
N SER A 5 11.19 44.83 13.92
CA SER A 5 10.42 43.62 14.29
C SER A 5 9.01 43.68 13.70
N PRO A 6 8.47 42.59 13.15
CA PRO A 6 7.05 42.50 12.85
C PRO A 6 6.25 42.48 14.16
N ALA A 7 5.09 43.15 14.13
CA ALA A 7 4.16 43.29 15.23
C ALA A 7 3.55 41.94 15.66
N PRO A 8 3.10 41.80 16.92
CA PRO A 8 2.42 40.59 17.37
C PRO A 8 1.05 40.48 16.67
N SER A 9 0.81 39.36 16.01
CA SER A 9 -0.47 39.01 15.39
C SER A 9 -1.59 38.94 16.43
N ALA A 10 -2.76 39.46 16.07
CA ALA A 10 -3.96 39.43 16.91
C ALA A 10 -4.47 37.99 17.09
N PRO A 11 -5.13 37.66 18.23
CA PRO A 11 -5.64 36.32 18.45
C PRO A 11 -6.95 36.14 17.68
N GLY A 12 -6.96 35.25 16.68
CA GLY A 12 -8.21 34.89 15.98
C GLY A 12 -8.09 34.33 14.56
N GLU A 13 -6.91 34.35 13.92
CA GLU A 13 -6.74 33.74 12.58
C GLU A 13 -6.11 32.35 12.72
N VAL A 14 -6.94 31.32 12.52
CA VAL A 14 -6.48 29.94 12.34
C VAL A 14 -5.94 29.83 10.92
N HIS A 15 -4.63 29.98 10.76
CA HIS A 15 -3.97 29.61 9.52
C HIS A 15 -3.86 28.08 9.47
N HIS A 16 -4.70 27.43 8.66
CA HIS A 16 -4.46 26.05 8.25
C HIS A 16 -3.23 26.01 7.35
N SER A 17 -2.06 25.74 7.94
CA SER A 17 -0.85 25.40 7.19
C SER A 17 -0.99 23.97 6.67
N ALA A 18 -1.62 23.80 5.51
CA ALA A 18 -1.62 22.52 4.80
C ALA A 18 -0.21 22.24 4.24
N SER A 19 0.29 21.05 4.57
CA SER A 19 1.60 20.51 4.19
C SER A 19 1.82 20.55 2.67
N SER A 20 2.77 21.37 2.21
CA SER A 20 3.17 21.49 0.82
C SER A 20 4.00 20.28 0.35
N VAL A 21 3.45 19.43 -0.52
CA VAL A 21 4.27 18.64 -1.45
C VAL A 21 4.36 19.45 -2.74
N PRO A 22 5.55 19.94 -3.16
CA PRO A 22 5.67 20.72 -4.38
C PRO A 22 5.33 19.87 -5.61
N VAL A 23 4.50 20.46 -6.46
CA VAL A 23 3.81 19.87 -7.61
C VAL A 23 4.75 19.45 -8.77
N ASP A 24 6.03 19.81 -8.71
CA ASP A 24 7.05 19.50 -9.74
C ASP A 24 7.54 18.02 -9.77
N GLY A 25 6.86 17.07 -9.11
CA GLY A 25 7.39 15.71 -8.90
C GLY A 25 6.42 14.54 -9.04
N VAL A 26 5.13 14.77 -9.33
CA VAL A 26 4.08 13.76 -9.22
C VAL A 26 4.30 12.55 -10.16
N GLU A 27 4.81 12.78 -11.38
CA GLU A 27 5.19 11.71 -12.32
C GLU A 27 6.35 10.82 -11.81
N ALA A 28 7.23 11.34 -10.95
CA ALA A 28 8.32 10.58 -10.34
C ALA A 28 7.92 9.91 -9.02
N VAL A 29 6.91 10.44 -8.34
CA VAL A 29 6.40 9.99 -7.03
C VAL A 29 5.69 8.63 -7.14
N PHE A 30 4.76 8.45 -8.08
CA PHE A 30 4.01 7.20 -8.19
C PHE A 30 4.86 5.95 -8.50
N PRO A 31 5.84 6.00 -9.43
CA PRO A 31 6.77 4.89 -9.65
C PRO A 31 7.72 4.63 -8.47
N ALA A 32 8.06 5.67 -7.69
CA ALA A 32 8.91 5.54 -6.50
C ALA A 32 8.16 4.93 -5.31
N LEU A 33 6.86 5.17 -5.22
CA LEU A 33 5.98 4.59 -4.21
C LEU A 33 5.60 3.13 -4.52
N ARG A 34 5.50 2.77 -5.82
CA ARG A 34 5.21 1.40 -6.26
C ARG A 34 6.19 0.39 -5.66
N GLN A 35 5.62 -0.59 -4.97
CA GLN A 35 6.38 -1.70 -4.43
C GLN A 35 6.95 -2.56 -5.56
N ARG A 36 8.27 -2.71 -5.60
CA ARG A 36 8.94 -3.51 -6.62
C ARG A 36 8.65 -4.99 -6.39
N ALA A 37 8.40 -5.74 -7.46
CA ALA A 37 8.03 -7.15 -7.36
C ALA A 37 9.06 -8.02 -6.60
N LEU A 38 10.36 -7.68 -6.72
CA LEU A 38 11.49 -8.36 -6.08
C LEU A 38 12.03 -7.63 -4.82
N ALA A 39 11.32 -6.63 -4.30
CA ALA A 39 11.63 -6.03 -3.00
C ALA A 39 10.71 -6.60 -1.92
N PRO A 40 11.10 -6.54 -0.62
CA PRO A 40 10.22 -6.92 0.48
C PRO A 40 8.82 -6.30 0.39
N GLY A 41 7.82 -7.13 0.69
CA GLY A 41 6.38 -6.92 0.46
C GLY A 41 5.92 -7.01 -1.00
N GLY A 42 6.83 -7.14 -1.96
CA GLY A 42 6.54 -7.55 -3.33
C GLY A 42 6.10 -9.02 -3.42
N ARG A 43 5.24 -9.34 -4.39
CA ARG A 43 4.70 -10.71 -4.57
C ARG A 43 5.78 -11.75 -4.91
N LEU A 44 6.73 -11.40 -5.78
CA LEU A 44 7.77 -12.34 -6.21
C LEU A 44 8.86 -12.49 -5.15
N TYR A 45 9.17 -11.42 -4.40
CA TYR A 45 10.09 -11.48 -3.27
C TYR A 45 9.61 -12.45 -2.21
N GLY A 46 8.37 -12.30 -1.71
CA GLY A 46 7.83 -13.16 -0.65
C GLY A 46 7.88 -14.64 -1.03
N LEU A 47 7.50 -14.98 -2.27
CA LEU A 47 7.59 -16.34 -2.79
C LEU A 47 9.04 -16.84 -2.88
N ALA A 48 9.95 -16.03 -3.41
CA ALA A 48 11.36 -16.39 -3.55
C ALA A 48 12.05 -16.58 -2.19
N ALA A 49 11.81 -15.67 -1.24
CA ALA A 49 12.35 -15.74 0.11
C ALA A 49 11.78 -16.96 0.87
N ALA A 50 10.47 -17.19 0.78
CA ALA A 50 9.83 -18.35 1.41
C ALA A 50 10.34 -19.68 0.83
N ALA A 51 10.54 -19.74 -0.49
CA ALA A 51 11.12 -20.91 -1.15
C ALA A 51 12.60 -21.12 -0.76
N ALA A 52 13.39 -20.05 -0.68
CA ALA A 52 14.81 -20.13 -0.30
C ALA A 52 14.98 -20.59 1.16
N VAL A 53 14.27 -19.98 2.10
CA VAL A 53 14.36 -20.32 3.53
C VAL A 53 13.74 -21.69 3.81
N GLY A 54 12.56 -21.99 3.26
CA GLY A 54 11.95 -23.31 3.39
C GLY A 54 12.82 -24.40 2.75
N GLY A 55 13.35 -24.15 1.55
CA GLY A 55 14.24 -25.05 0.84
C GLY A 55 15.53 -25.36 1.60
N LEU A 56 16.14 -24.36 2.23
CA LEU A 56 17.27 -24.56 3.14
C LEU A 56 16.90 -25.42 4.35
N THR A 57 15.73 -25.19 4.93
CA THR A 57 15.25 -25.91 6.13
C THR A 57 15.01 -27.40 5.87
N LEU A 58 14.72 -27.79 4.62
CA LEU A 58 14.62 -29.19 4.21
C LEU A 58 15.96 -29.93 4.26
N LEU A 59 17.07 -29.20 4.18
CA LEU A 59 18.40 -29.79 4.15
C LEU A 59 18.83 -30.18 5.57
N ASP A 60 19.23 -31.44 5.77
CA ASP A 60 19.71 -31.91 7.06
C ASP A 60 21.22 -31.66 7.23
N PRO A 61 21.65 -30.77 8.16
CA PRO A 61 23.06 -30.51 8.41
C PRO A 61 23.80 -31.73 8.98
N HIS A 62 23.09 -32.57 9.76
CA HIS A 62 23.68 -33.73 10.45
C HIS A 62 23.96 -34.91 9.51
N ALA A 63 23.28 -34.95 8.36
CA ALA A 63 23.52 -35.94 7.32
C ALA A 63 24.80 -35.64 6.51
N ARG A 64 25.37 -34.42 6.61
CA ARG A 64 26.48 -33.95 5.77
C ARG A 64 27.81 -33.93 6.50
N ARG A 65 28.91 -34.08 5.74
CA ARG A 65 30.28 -34.10 6.29
C ARG A 65 31.24 -33.25 5.48
N GLY A 66 32.30 -32.77 6.15
CA GLY A 66 33.42 -32.09 5.51
C GLY A 66 33.00 -30.90 4.64
N ARG A 67 33.30 -30.98 3.33
CA ARG A 67 33.05 -29.90 2.36
C ARG A 67 31.57 -29.60 2.15
N GLU A 68 30.70 -30.61 2.18
CA GLU A 68 29.26 -30.43 1.96
C GLU A 68 28.60 -29.65 3.10
N ARG A 69 29.03 -29.91 4.34
CA ARG A 69 28.56 -29.17 5.52
C ARG A 69 29.01 -27.71 5.48
N ARG A 70 30.25 -27.48 5.03
CA ARG A 70 30.76 -26.12 4.85
C ARG A 70 30.00 -25.36 3.76
N ALA A 71 29.73 -26.01 2.63
CA ALA A 71 28.93 -25.42 1.55
C ALA A 71 27.50 -25.08 2.01
N LEU A 72 26.87 -25.95 2.83
CA LEU A 72 25.57 -25.64 3.44
C LEU A 72 25.64 -24.39 4.33
N ALA A 73 26.62 -24.32 5.23
CA ALA A 73 26.77 -23.17 6.14
C ALA A 73 27.02 -21.86 5.37
N GLU A 74 27.82 -21.91 4.31
CA GLU A 74 28.05 -20.77 3.41
C GLU A 74 26.77 -20.35 2.68
N LEU A 75 25.94 -21.32 2.26
CA LEU A 75 24.66 -21.06 1.62
C LEU A 75 23.63 -20.46 2.61
N GLU A 76 23.51 -21.03 3.82
CA GLU A 76 22.65 -20.50 4.88
C GLU A 76 23.01 -19.07 5.25
N ALA A 77 24.30 -18.78 5.37
CA ALA A 77 24.80 -17.44 5.62
C ALA A 77 24.51 -16.48 4.46
N ALA A 78 24.69 -16.93 3.21
CA ALA A 78 24.39 -16.13 2.03
C ALA A 78 22.88 -15.80 1.94
N VAL A 79 22.00 -16.77 2.13
CA VAL A 79 20.54 -16.55 2.09
C VAL A 79 20.09 -15.67 3.26
N SER A 80 20.54 -15.96 4.48
CA SER A 80 20.17 -15.15 5.66
C SER A 80 20.65 -13.70 5.53
N GLY A 81 21.90 -13.51 5.07
CA GLY A 81 22.47 -12.19 4.85
C GLY A 81 21.79 -11.40 3.73
N THR A 82 21.45 -12.06 2.63
CA THR A 82 20.76 -11.40 1.50
C THR A 82 19.32 -11.02 1.84
N VAL A 83 18.57 -11.90 2.50
CA VAL A 83 17.22 -11.61 2.99
C VAL A 83 17.27 -10.40 3.91
N LEU A 84 18.12 -10.43 4.95
CA LEU A 84 18.17 -9.34 5.92
C LEU A 84 18.71 -8.03 5.32
N ALA A 85 19.62 -8.09 4.34
CA ALA A 85 20.05 -6.90 3.62
C ALA A 85 18.89 -6.25 2.87
N ALA A 86 18.07 -7.05 2.19
CA ALA A 86 16.91 -6.57 1.48
C ALA A 86 15.86 -5.99 2.44
N GLU A 87 15.54 -6.69 3.53
CA GLU A 87 14.59 -6.24 4.55
C GLU A 87 15.03 -4.93 5.22
N THR A 88 16.30 -4.82 5.59
CA THR A 88 16.85 -3.60 6.21
C THR A 88 16.83 -2.43 5.24
N ALA A 89 17.25 -2.64 3.99
CA ALA A 89 17.21 -1.59 2.97
C ALA A 89 15.77 -1.13 2.68
N ASN A 90 14.82 -2.07 2.70
CA ASN A 90 13.40 -1.76 2.56
C ASN A 90 12.87 -0.98 3.78
N ALA A 91 13.17 -1.41 5.00
CA ALA A 91 12.76 -0.72 6.22
C ALA A 91 13.29 0.72 6.28
N LEU A 92 14.57 0.93 5.96
CA LEU A 92 15.17 2.27 5.87
C LEU A 92 14.50 3.13 4.78
N HIS A 93 14.04 2.50 3.70
CA HIS A 93 13.34 3.20 2.65
C HIS A 93 11.90 3.54 3.05
N THR A 94 11.19 2.62 3.70
CA THR A 94 9.84 2.83 4.22
C THR A 94 9.81 3.90 5.31
N ALA A 95 10.77 3.89 6.23
CA ALA A 95 10.93 4.96 7.23
C ALA A 95 11.12 6.33 6.59
N ALA A 96 11.95 6.42 5.55
CA ALA A 96 12.14 7.68 4.82
C ALA A 96 10.86 8.15 4.11
N ILE A 97 10.03 7.23 3.62
CA ILE A 97 8.71 7.60 3.06
C ILE A 97 7.82 8.17 4.17
N ALA A 98 7.77 7.52 5.33
CA ALA A 98 7.01 8.00 6.48
C ALA A 98 7.49 9.39 6.96
N ASP A 99 8.79 9.69 6.83
CA ASP A 99 9.38 11.02 7.09
C ASP A 99 9.13 12.05 5.97
N GLY A 100 8.32 11.71 4.95
CA GLY A 100 7.94 12.60 3.84
C GLY A 100 8.90 12.59 2.64
N GLU A 101 9.91 11.71 2.60
CA GLU A 101 10.83 11.58 1.46
C GLU A 101 10.24 10.68 0.36
N VAL A 102 9.35 11.26 -0.45
CA VAL A 102 8.61 10.53 -1.48
C VAL A 102 9.44 10.26 -2.75
N ALA A 103 10.46 11.09 -3.03
CA ALA A 103 11.33 10.97 -4.20
C ALA A 103 12.83 10.92 -3.81
N PRO A 104 13.35 9.75 -3.42
CA PRO A 104 14.73 9.66 -2.94
C PRO A 104 15.74 9.81 -4.07
N SER A 105 16.76 10.64 -3.82
CA SER A 105 17.90 10.79 -4.74
C SER A 105 18.60 9.44 -4.98
N PRO A 106 19.27 9.24 -6.13
CA PRO A 106 20.05 8.03 -6.38
C PRO A 106 21.09 7.75 -5.29
N ALA A 107 21.67 8.80 -4.70
CA ALA A 107 22.62 8.70 -3.60
C ALA A 107 21.96 8.20 -2.30
N ALA A 108 20.77 8.71 -1.96
CA ALA A 108 20.01 8.23 -0.79
C ALA A 108 19.62 6.75 -0.94
N ARG A 109 19.18 6.33 -2.13
CA ARG A 109 18.93 4.92 -2.45
C ARG A 109 20.18 4.05 -2.32
N ALA A 110 21.32 4.53 -2.80
CA ALA A 110 22.59 3.81 -2.69
C ALA A 110 23.03 3.67 -1.22
N LEU A 111 22.91 4.73 -0.41
CA LEU A 111 23.23 4.70 1.02
C LEU A 111 22.36 3.71 1.79
N ARG A 112 21.05 3.67 1.53
CA ARG A 112 20.15 2.67 2.15
C ARG A 112 20.51 1.26 1.74
N GLY A 113 20.82 1.04 0.45
CA GLY A 113 21.32 -0.24 -0.05
C GLY A 113 22.62 -0.67 0.64
N LEU A 114 23.55 0.27 0.87
CA LEU A 114 24.79 0.01 1.61
C LEU A 114 24.52 -0.30 3.09
N GLY A 115 23.59 0.40 3.73
CA GLY A 115 23.13 0.09 5.09
C GLY A 115 22.58 -1.33 5.20
N GLY A 116 21.72 -1.72 4.25
CA GLY A 116 21.23 -3.09 4.14
C GLY A 116 22.35 -4.11 3.97
N LEU A 117 23.27 -3.89 3.03
CA LEU A 117 24.41 -4.79 2.81
C LEU A 117 25.33 -4.90 4.05
N ALA A 118 25.52 -3.83 4.81
CA ALA A 118 26.29 -3.87 6.04
C ALA A 118 25.64 -4.78 7.10
N VAL A 119 24.32 -4.64 7.31
CA VAL A 119 23.56 -5.48 8.23
C VAL A 119 23.51 -6.94 7.74
N GLY A 120 23.24 -7.16 6.46
CA GLY A 120 23.24 -8.49 5.87
C GLY A 120 24.61 -9.19 5.94
N GLY A 121 25.69 -8.45 5.71
CA GLY A 121 27.06 -8.97 5.86
C GLY A 121 27.39 -9.32 7.31
N ALA A 122 26.98 -8.48 8.27
CA ALA A 122 27.13 -8.77 9.70
C ALA A 122 26.38 -10.05 10.09
N VAL A 123 25.14 -10.23 9.62
CA VAL A 123 24.36 -11.44 9.90
C VAL A 123 24.92 -12.66 9.20
N ALA A 124 25.36 -12.58 7.95
CA ALA A 124 26.06 -13.69 7.30
C ALA A 124 27.30 -14.12 8.11
N ALA A 125 28.08 -13.17 8.62
CA ALA A 125 29.24 -13.46 9.46
C ALA A 125 28.84 -14.09 10.81
N VAL A 126 27.74 -13.64 11.42
CA VAL A 126 27.18 -14.24 12.63
C VAL A 126 26.69 -15.66 12.36
N THR A 127 25.94 -15.90 11.28
CA THR A 127 25.46 -17.23 10.87
C THR A 127 26.63 -18.19 10.71
N LEU A 128 27.69 -17.78 10.00
CA LEU A 128 28.91 -18.61 9.86
C LEU A 128 29.57 -18.91 11.21
N ARG A 129 29.70 -17.92 12.10
CA ARG A 129 30.28 -18.11 13.44
C ARG A 129 29.40 -18.96 14.35
N ALA A 130 28.08 -18.89 14.18
CA ALA A 130 27.09 -19.57 14.99
C ALA A 130 26.67 -20.93 14.42
N THR A 131 27.23 -21.40 13.30
CA THR A 131 26.87 -22.67 12.64
C THR A 131 26.70 -23.83 13.63
N GLY A 132 27.65 -24.01 14.55
CA GLY A 132 27.60 -25.10 15.55
C GLY A 132 26.48 -24.96 16.60
N LEU A 133 26.04 -23.74 16.89
CA LEU A 133 24.87 -23.47 17.74
C LEU A 133 23.57 -23.68 16.94
N ASN A 134 23.54 -23.19 15.70
CA ASN A 134 22.40 -23.36 14.79
C ASN A 134 22.07 -24.85 14.61
N ASP A 135 23.07 -25.68 14.33
CA ASP A 135 22.93 -27.13 14.17
C ASP A 135 22.37 -27.83 15.43
N ARG A 136 22.72 -27.32 16.62
CA ARG A 136 22.22 -27.88 17.90
C ARG A 136 20.76 -27.54 18.11
N ILE A 137 20.38 -26.30 17.82
CA ILE A 137 19.00 -25.83 17.93
C ILE A 137 18.13 -26.57 16.91
N ASP A 138 18.54 -26.61 15.64
CA ASP A 138 17.88 -27.36 14.57
C ASP A 138 17.69 -28.84 14.95
N GLY A 139 18.76 -29.50 15.41
CA GLY A 139 18.67 -30.88 15.86
C GLY A 139 17.75 -31.07 17.06
N ALA A 140 17.68 -30.11 17.97
CA ALA A 140 16.76 -30.15 19.11
C ALA A 140 15.29 -30.02 18.67
N LEU A 141 15.01 -29.14 17.72
CA LEU A 141 13.68 -28.95 17.14
C LEU A 141 13.21 -30.21 16.40
N VAL A 142 14.05 -30.78 15.52
CA VAL A 142 13.73 -32.01 14.80
C VAL A 142 13.44 -33.16 15.77
N ARG A 143 14.28 -33.35 16.79
CA ARG A 143 14.04 -34.36 17.83
C ARG A 143 12.78 -34.09 18.63
N GLY A 144 12.47 -32.82 18.93
CA GLY A 144 11.23 -32.42 19.59
C GLY A 144 10.00 -32.84 18.78
N LEU A 145 9.98 -32.50 17.49
CA LEU A 145 8.88 -32.87 16.58
C LEU A 145 8.73 -34.38 16.43
N GLN A 146 9.84 -35.13 16.37
CA GLN A 146 9.80 -36.59 16.35
C GLN A 146 9.17 -37.17 17.61
N ARG A 147 9.46 -36.63 18.80
CA ARG A 147 8.87 -37.09 20.07
C ARG A 147 7.36 -36.87 20.13
N VAL A 148 6.86 -35.82 19.47
CA VAL A 148 5.42 -35.52 19.39
C VAL A 148 4.74 -36.30 18.25
N GLY A 149 5.48 -37.13 17.51
CA GLY A 149 4.93 -38.03 16.49
C GLY A 149 4.79 -37.41 15.10
N VAL A 150 5.45 -36.29 14.81
CA VAL A 150 5.44 -35.68 13.47
C VAL A 150 6.20 -36.59 12.48
N PRO A 151 5.55 -37.10 11.42
CA PRO A 151 6.16 -38.12 10.54
C PRO A 151 7.27 -37.55 9.65
N ALA A 152 7.18 -36.27 9.29
CA ALA A 152 8.15 -35.57 8.45
C ALA A 152 8.58 -34.23 9.10
N PRO A 153 9.40 -34.27 10.17
CA PRO A 153 9.72 -33.09 10.98
C PRO A 153 10.42 -31.98 10.17
N ARG A 154 11.27 -32.35 9.21
CA ARG A 154 11.95 -31.41 8.30
C ARG A 154 10.97 -30.67 7.38
N VAL A 155 9.99 -31.40 6.84
CA VAL A 155 8.95 -30.81 5.99
C VAL A 155 8.07 -29.87 6.81
N ALA A 156 7.72 -30.24 8.04
CA ALA A 156 6.97 -29.37 8.94
C ALA A 156 7.73 -28.08 9.28
N LEU A 157 9.04 -28.17 9.59
CA LEU A 157 9.87 -26.99 9.83
C LEU A 157 10.01 -26.12 8.58
N ALA A 158 10.21 -26.72 7.41
CA ALA A 158 10.29 -25.99 6.15
C ALA A 158 8.99 -25.26 5.84
N ALA A 159 7.84 -25.92 6.03
CA ALA A 159 6.52 -25.30 5.86
C ALA A 159 6.31 -24.14 6.84
N ALA A 160 6.68 -24.32 8.12
CA ALA A 160 6.61 -23.26 9.13
C ALA A 160 7.52 -22.07 8.79
N ALA A 161 8.74 -22.33 8.33
CA ALA A 161 9.69 -21.29 7.94
C ALA A 161 9.24 -20.53 6.68
N SER A 162 8.70 -21.24 5.68
CA SER A 162 8.09 -20.61 4.50
C SER A 162 6.87 -19.77 4.88
N LEU A 163 6.00 -20.27 5.75
CA LEU A 163 4.83 -19.52 6.22
C LEU A 163 5.26 -18.26 6.99
N ALA A 164 6.23 -18.37 7.89
CA ALA A 164 6.76 -17.22 8.62
C ALA A 164 7.31 -16.15 7.66
N MET A 165 7.99 -16.55 6.59
CA MET A 165 8.50 -15.63 5.57
C MET A 165 7.39 -14.97 4.76
N LEU A 166 6.32 -15.71 4.42
CA LEU A 166 5.16 -15.12 3.74
C LEU A 166 4.43 -14.11 4.63
N LEU A 167 4.28 -14.42 5.92
CA LEU A 167 3.68 -13.51 6.91
C LEU A 167 4.53 -12.25 7.11
N ALA A 168 5.85 -12.40 7.23
CA ALA A 168 6.77 -11.26 7.32
C ALA A 168 6.72 -10.38 6.06
N ASN A 169 6.61 -11.00 4.88
CA ASN A 169 6.46 -10.25 3.63
C ASN A 169 5.13 -9.49 3.56
N GLU A 170 4.04 -10.07 4.06
CA GLU A 170 2.74 -9.37 4.13
C GLU A 170 2.79 -8.21 5.13
N ASP A 171 3.45 -8.39 6.28
CA ASP A 171 3.69 -7.34 7.26
C ASP A 171 4.51 -6.17 6.68
N ALA A 172 5.57 -6.48 5.93
CA ALA A 172 6.37 -5.49 5.21
C ALA A 172 5.56 -4.75 4.11
N ARG A 173 4.55 -5.42 3.54
CA ARG A 173 3.61 -4.80 2.59
C ARG A 173 2.68 -3.83 3.31
N ARG A 174 2.09 -4.22 4.45
CA ARG A 174 1.22 -3.35 5.26
C ARG A 174 1.96 -2.12 5.76
N THR A 175 3.08 -2.32 6.46
CA THR A 175 3.95 -1.23 6.94
C THR A 175 4.28 -0.22 5.83
N ARG A 176 4.51 -0.71 4.60
CA ARG A 176 4.77 0.18 3.48
C ARG A 176 3.52 0.96 3.05
N ARG A 177 2.35 0.35 3.01
CA ARG A 177 1.09 1.07 2.70
C ARG A 177 0.84 2.17 3.72
N ASP A 178 0.93 1.86 5.01
CA ASP A 178 0.73 2.81 6.09
C ASP A 178 1.70 4.00 5.96
N ALA A 179 2.97 3.74 5.62
CA ALA A 179 3.95 4.79 5.38
C ALA A 179 3.63 5.63 4.14
N VAL A 180 3.12 5.03 3.05
CA VAL A 180 2.68 5.77 1.86
C VAL A 180 1.46 6.63 2.17
N GLU A 181 0.49 6.09 2.90
CA GLU A 181 -0.70 6.82 3.34
C GLU A 181 -0.31 8.04 4.16
N LEU A 182 0.52 7.86 5.20
CA LEU A 182 1.03 8.96 6.03
C LEU A 182 1.77 10.02 5.21
N ALA A 183 2.55 9.61 4.21
CA ALA A 183 3.30 10.53 3.35
C ALA A 183 2.39 11.32 2.38
N VAL A 184 1.24 10.76 2.00
CA VAL A 184 0.28 11.37 1.08
C VAL A 184 -0.69 12.29 1.83
N THR A 185 -1.12 11.91 3.04
CA THR A 185 -2.04 12.71 3.87
C THR A 185 -1.34 13.78 4.71
N GLY A 186 -0.02 13.63 4.93
CA GLY A 186 0.83 14.60 5.64
C GLY A 186 0.63 14.60 7.16
N PRO A 187 1.58 15.17 7.94
CA PRO A 187 1.48 15.25 9.39
C PRO A 187 0.36 16.18 9.90
N ALA A 188 -0.32 16.91 9.01
CA ALA A 188 -1.46 17.74 9.35
C ALA A 188 -2.74 16.94 9.72
N GLY A 189 -2.76 15.62 9.46
CA GLY A 189 -3.78 14.72 10.00
C GLY A 189 -3.51 14.23 11.43
N LEU A 190 -2.41 14.67 12.07
CA LEU A 190 -1.97 14.21 13.39
C LEU A 190 -1.86 15.35 14.43
N ASP A 191 -2.36 16.55 14.12
CA ASP A 191 -2.65 17.59 15.12
C ASP A 191 -4.06 17.41 15.72
N GLU A 192 -4.61 16.19 15.67
CA GLU A 192 -5.65 15.80 16.61
C GLU A 192 -4.97 15.42 17.93
N ASP A 193 -5.45 16.02 19.02
CA ASP A 193 -5.23 15.61 20.40
C ASP A 193 -5.08 14.08 20.52
N PRO A 194 -4.29 13.55 21.48
CA PRO A 194 -4.13 12.11 21.66
C PRO A 194 -5.49 11.44 21.55
N VAL A 195 -5.72 10.71 20.45
CA VAL A 195 -7.00 10.12 20.12
C VAL A 195 -7.41 9.25 21.30
N ASP A 196 -8.24 9.81 22.17
CA ASP A 196 -9.23 9.05 22.92
C ASP A 196 -9.84 8.10 21.90
N GLU A 197 -9.93 6.80 22.21
CA GLU A 197 -10.49 5.76 21.35
C GLU A 197 -11.74 6.30 20.65
N VAL A 198 -11.58 6.83 19.42
CA VAL A 198 -12.67 7.47 18.68
C VAL A 198 -13.60 6.33 18.35
N GLU A 199 -14.79 6.35 18.96
CA GLU A 199 -15.81 5.38 18.59
C GLU A 199 -15.93 5.41 17.06
N PRO A 200 -15.79 4.27 16.38
CA PRO A 200 -15.81 4.24 14.92
C PRO A 200 -17.08 4.93 14.45
N GLU A 201 -16.90 5.93 13.59
CA GLU A 201 -18.01 6.74 13.13
C GLU A 201 -19.11 5.84 12.55
N ALA A 202 -20.36 6.12 12.92
CA ALA A 202 -21.48 5.35 12.42
C ALA A 202 -21.50 5.38 10.89
N THR A 203 -21.65 4.22 10.27
CA THR A 203 -21.80 4.13 8.81
C THR A 203 -23.25 4.40 8.40
N ALA A 204 -23.43 5.15 7.32
CA ALA A 204 -24.73 5.42 6.70
C ALA A 204 -24.83 4.77 5.32
N GLU A 205 -26.05 4.66 4.80
CA GLU A 205 -26.27 4.24 3.41
C GLU A 205 -25.61 5.22 2.44
N LEU A 206 -25.07 4.68 1.34
CA LEU A 206 -24.47 5.51 0.30
C LEU A 206 -25.50 6.49 -0.28
N PRO A 207 -25.14 7.78 -0.44
CA PRO A 207 -25.88 8.71 -1.28
C PRO A 207 -26.15 8.13 -2.67
N VAL A 208 -27.29 8.49 -3.27
CA VAL A 208 -27.76 7.89 -4.53
C VAL A 208 -26.75 8.16 -5.65
N GLU A 209 -26.19 9.36 -5.66
CA GLU A 209 -25.17 9.84 -6.59
C GLU A 209 -23.93 8.94 -6.55
N VAL A 210 -23.37 8.73 -5.36
CA VAL A 210 -22.19 7.87 -5.17
C VAL A 210 -22.49 6.42 -5.56
N ARG A 211 -23.66 5.91 -5.19
CA ARG A 211 -24.08 4.54 -5.55
C ARG A 211 -24.16 4.36 -7.07
N VAL A 212 -24.81 5.28 -7.78
CA VAL A 212 -24.95 5.24 -9.24
C VAL A 212 -23.58 5.30 -9.93
N LEU A 213 -22.67 6.15 -9.42
CA LEU A 213 -21.30 6.22 -9.93
C LEU A 213 -20.54 4.90 -9.75
N LEU A 214 -20.64 4.26 -8.58
CA LEU A 214 -20.02 2.97 -8.31
C LEU A 214 -20.62 1.84 -9.16
N GLU A 215 -21.94 1.79 -9.29
CA GLU A 215 -22.64 0.84 -10.17
C GLU A 215 -22.15 0.98 -11.61
N THR A 216 -22.00 2.21 -12.07
CA THR A 216 -21.55 2.51 -13.42
C THR A 216 -20.09 2.12 -13.62
N LEU A 217 -19.17 2.54 -12.75
CA LEU A 217 -17.73 2.21 -12.85
C LEU A 217 -17.47 0.69 -12.79
N LEU A 218 -18.33 -0.07 -12.12
CA LEU A 218 -18.26 -1.52 -12.02
C LEU A 218 -19.07 -2.25 -13.10
N ASP A 219 -19.74 -1.55 -14.02
CA ASP A 219 -20.53 -2.16 -15.08
C ASP A 219 -19.62 -2.93 -16.06
N PRO A 220 -19.84 -4.25 -16.26
CA PRO A 220 -19.10 -5.03 -17.25
C PRO A 220 -19.17 -4.47 -18.68
N ALA A 221 -20.21 -3.71 -19.02
CA ALA A 221 -20.36 -3.09 -20.33
C ALA A 221 -19.25 -2.07 -20.63
N LEU A 222 -18.74 -1.36 -19.62
CA LEU A 222 -17.66 -0.39 -19.77
C LEU A 222 -16.31 -1.05 -20.09
N ALA A 223 -16.14 -2.32 -19.75
CA ALA A 223 -14.92 -3.07 -20.03
C ALA A 223 -14.89 -3.67 -21.45
N GLU A 224 -15.84 -3.33 -22.33
CA GLU A 224 -16.00 -3.90 -23.67
C GLU A 224 -16.11 -5.44 -23.67
N GLY A 225 -16.70 -6.00 -22.62
CA GLY A 225 -16.83 -7.46 -22.46
C GLY A 225 -15.55 -8.16 -21.96
N ARG A 226 -14.52 -7.42 -21.54
CA ARG A 226 -13.36 -7.98 -20.83
C ARG A 226 -13.72 -8.28 -19.38
N ASP A 227 -13.28 -9.43 -18.90
CA ASP A 227 -13.36 -9.76 -17.47
C ASP A 227 -12.20 -9.10 -16.73
N LEU A 228 -12.50 -8.05 -15.95
CA LEU A 228 -11.49 -7.32 -15.18
C LEU A 228 -11.21 -8.08 -13.87
N PRO A 229 -9.93 -8.32 -13.51
CA PRO A 229 -9.60 -9.05 -12.28
C PRO A 229 -10.25 -8.42 -11.03
N GLY A 230 -11.03 -9.22 -10.31
CA GLY A 230 -11.74 -8.76 -9.10
C GLY A 230 -13.12 -8.13 -9.36
N ALA A 231 -13.56 -7.94 -10.61
CA ALA A 231 -14.84 -7.29 -10.94
C ALA A 231 -16.06 -7.96 -10.29
N GLU A 232 -16.14 -9.29 -10.34
CA GLU A 232 -17.27 -10.03 -9.73
C GLU A 232 -17.29 -9.85 -8.20
N ALA A 233 -16.12 -9.88 -7.57
CA ALA A 233 -15.99 -9.70 -6.12
C ALA A 233 -16.46 -8.29 -5.71
N LEU A 234 -15.98 -7.23 -6.38
CA LEU A 234 -16.41 -5.86 -6.09
C LEU A 234 -17.91 -5.66 -6.33
N ARG A 235 -18.46 -6.17 -7.44
CA ARG A 235 -19.91 -6.09 -7.69
C ARG A 235 -20.74 -6.79 -6.62
N SER A 236 -20.25 -7.91 -6.07
CA SER A 236 -20.94 -8.60 -4.98
C SER A 236 -20.92 -7.84 -3.65
N GLN A 237 -19.98 -6.91 -3.47
CA GLN A 237 -19.86 -6.07 -2.27
C GLN A 237 -20.76 -4.84 -2.32
N LEU A 238 -21.10 -4.35 -3.51
CA LEU A 238 -21.82 -3.10 -3.72
C LEU A 238 -23.15 -2.97 -2.95
N PRO A 239 -23.97 -4.03 -2.78
CA PRO A 239 -25.18 -3.97 -1.94
C PRO A 239 -24.90 -3.69 -0.45
N HIS A 240 -23.68 -4.00 -0.01
CA HIS A 240 -23.22 -3.86 1.37
C HIS A 240 -22.33 -2.62 1.57
N ALA A 241 -22.04 -1.89 0.49
CA ALA A 241 -21.21 -0.70 0.55
C ALA A 241 -21.96 0.45 1.25
N ARG A 242 -21.25 1.10 2.16
CA ARG A 242 -21.68 2.23 2.99
C ARG A 242 -20.58 3.29 3.01
N THR A 243 -20.92 4.48 3.48
CA THR A 243 -19.94 5.53 3.79
C THR A 243 -20.12 5.98 5.23
N VAL A 244 -19.24 6.83 5.74
CA VAL A 244 -19.37 7.39 7.09
C VAL A 244 -20.54 8.40 7.15
N ALA A 245 -21.21 8.50 8.30
CA ALA A 245 -22.44 9.27 8.44
C ALA A 245 -22.26 10.76 8.10
N SER A 246 -21.17 11.38 8.52
CA SER A 246 -20.80 12.77 8.24
C SER A 246 -20.70 13.03 6.74
N VAL A 247 -20.02 12.16 5.99
CA VAL A 247 -19.91 12.26 4.53
C VAL A 247 -21.26 12.06 3.85
N ALA A 248 -22.05 11.09 4.32
CA ALA A 248 -23.40 10.89 3.78
C ALA A 248 -24.34 12.09 4.06
N GLU A 249 -24.16 12.78 5.18
CA GLU A 249 -24.91 13.99 5.55
C GLU A 249 -24.45 15.18 4.70
N ALA A 250 -23.13 15.41 4.59
CA ALA A 250 -22.56 16.46 3.75
C ALA A 250 -23.06 16.39 2.30
N ILE A 251 -23.07 15.18 1.71
CA ILE A 251 -23.54 14.99 0.34
C ILE A 251 -25.06 15.20 0.23
N ARG A 252 -25.86 14.62 1.13
CA ARG A 252 -27.34 14.67 1.01
C ARG A 252 -27.96 15.99 1.43
N GLU A 253 -27.40 16.65 2.44
CA GLU A 253 -28.00 17.81 3.08
C GLU A 253 -27.32 19.12 2.64
N ALA A 254 -25.99 19.12 2.52
CA ALA A 254 -25.23 20.30 2.08
C ALA A 254 -24.95 20.31 0.58
N GLY A 255 -25.17 19.19 -0.13
CA GLY A 255 -24.88 19.07 -1.56
C GLY A 255 -23.38 19.11 -1.86
N GLU A 256 -22.55 18.82 -0.87
CA GLU A 256 -21.09 18.85 -1.01
C GLU A 256 -20.59 17.69 -1.88
N VAL A 257 -19.47 17.92 -2.56
CA VAL A 257 -18.77 16.91 -3.35
C VAL A 257 -17.39 16.70 -2.75
N PRO A 258 -17.25 15.73 -1.82
CA PRO A 258 -15.95 15.38 -1.28
C PRO A 258 -15.03 14.87 -2.37
N ASP A 259 -13.77 15.30 -2.31
CA ASP A 259 -12.70 14.75 -3.13
C ASP A 259 -12.44 13.27 -2.83
N TRP A 260 -12.70 12.88 -1.60
CA TRP A 260 -12.54 11.52 -1.10
C TRP A 260 -13.79 11.07 -0.35
N VAL A 261 -14.50 10.11 -0.92
CA VAL A 261 -15.63 9.45 -0.28
C VAL A 261 -15.17 8.09 0.26
N PRO A 262 -14.98 7.92 1.58
CA PRO A 262 -14.60 6.65 2.16
C PRO A 262 -15.74 5.65 2.03
N LEU A 263 -15.41 4.41 1.68
CA LEU A 263 -16.37 3.32 1.49
C LEU A 263 -16.02 2.16 2.42
N VAL A 264 -17.05 1.59 3.03
CA VAL A 264 -16.94 0.46 3.96
C VAL A 264 -17.95 -0.60 3.53
N VAL A 265 -17.51 -1.86 3.43
CA VAL A 265 -18.40 -2.98 3.16
C VAL A 265 -18.91 -3.53 4.49
N GLN A 266 -20.17 -3.21 4.84
CA GLN A 266 -20.77 -3.65 6.10
C GLN A 266 -21.72 -4.83 5.87
N THR A 267 -21.28 -6.03 6.28
CA THR A 267 -22.08 -7.26 6.24
C THR A 267 -21.64 -8.24 7.33
N ASP A 268 -22.55 -9.11 7.76
CA ASP A 268 -22.28 -10.19 8.71
C ASP A 268 -21.70 -11.45 8.02
N ASP A 269 -21.76 -11.50 6.69
CA ASP A 269 -21.29 -12.63 5.88
C ASP A 269 -19.82 -12.45 5.43
N ASP A 270 -19.14 -13.56 5.11
CA ASP A 270 -17.80 -13.52 4.53
C ASP A 270 -17.80 -12.76 3.18
N VAL A 271 -17.07 -11.64 3.13
CA VAL A 271 -16.91 -10.83 1.93
C VAL A 271 -15.94 -11.49 0.95
N ARG A 272 -16.37 -11.65 -0.30
CA ARG A 272 -15.45 -12.06 -1.39
C ARG A 272 -14.49 -10.92 -1.68
N ARG A 273 -13.20 -11.12 -1.40
CA ARG A 273 -12.15 -10.12 -1.67
C ARG A 273 -11.71 -10.13 -3.14
N ALA A 274 -11.64 -8.95 -3.75
CA ALA A 274 -11.12 -8.73 -5.08
C ALA A 274 -9.60 -8.98 -5.12
N VAL A 275 -9.11 -9.54 -6.24
CA VAL A 275 -7.68 -9.73 -6.48
C VAL A 275 -7.31 -9.02 -7.78
N PRO A 276 -6.34 -8.07 -7.77
CA PRO A 276 -5.50 -7.67 -6.64
C PRO A 276 -6.25 -6.93 -5.53
N ASN A 277 -5.86 -7.19 -4.28
CA ASN A 277 -6.52 -6.61 -3.11
C ASN A 277 -6.33 -5.10 -2.98
N ASP A 278 -5.26 -4.53 -3.54
CA ASP A 278 -4.99 -3.10 -3.38
C ASP A 278 -4.57 -2.55 -4.73
N CYS A 279 -5.46 -1.76 -5.31
CA CYS A 279 -5.30 -1.16 -6.63
C CYS A 279 -6.27 -0.01 -6.84
N VAL A 280 -5.95 0.84 -7.81
CA VAL A 280 -6.95 1.69 -8.46
C VAL A 280 -7.69 0.81 -9.45
N TRP A 281 -9.02 0.83 -9.40
CA TRP A 281 -9.87 0.15 -10.39
C TRP A 281 -9.55 0.70 -11.79
N PRO A 282 -9.37 -0.16 -12.81
CA PRO A 282 -8.89 0.28 -14.11
C PRO A 282 -9.94 1.08 -14.90
N VAL A 283 -11.21 1.08 -14.51
CA VAL A 283 -12.24 1.93 -15.12
C VAL A 283 -12.27 3.27 -14.39
N ARG A 284 -12.08 4.36 -15.13
CA ARG A 284 -12.15 5.75 -14.65
C ARG A 284 -13.14 6.56 -15.47
N GLY A 285 -13.78 7.54 -14.87
CA GLY A 285 -14.65 8.49 -15.54
C GLY A 285 -14.00 9.87 -15.60
N ARG A 286 -14.00 10.53 -16.77
CA ARG A 286 -13.53 11.90 -16.95
C ARG A 286 -14.70 12.85 -17.09
N PHE A 287 -14.66 14.00 -16.45
CA PHE A 287 -15.69 15.04 -16.53
C PHE A 287 -15.07 16.43 -16.39
N ALA A 288 -15.80 17.48 -16.77
CA ALA A 288 -15.34 18.86 -16.61
C ALA A 288 -15.88 19.47 -15.30
N SER A 289 -15.07 20.29 -14.63
CA SER A 289 -15.50 21.07 -13.46
C SER A 289 -16.47 22.20 -13.88
N GLY A 290 -17.77 22.00 -13.69
CA GLY A 290 -18.78 23.03 -13.95
C GLY A 290 -19.24 23.16 -15.42
N SER A 291 -20.07 24.19 -15.68
CA SER A 291 -20.78 24.35 -16.96
C SER A 291 -20.00 25.26 -17.93
N ALA A 292 -19.31 24.63 -18.89
CA ALA A 292 -18.55 25.20 -20.02
C ALA A 292 -17.21 25.90 -19.66
N GLY A 293 -16.10 25.27 -20.08
CA GLY A 293 -14.74 25.80 -19.94
C GLY A 293 -13.98 25.34 -18.70
N GLY A 294 -14.56 24.43 -17.91
CA GLY A 294 -13.96 23.84 -16.71
C GLY A 294 -12.76 22.95 -16.97
N HIS A 295 -11.97 22.72 -15.93
CA HIS A 295 -10.84 21.80 -15.95
C HIS A 295 -11.33 20.35 -16.00
N GLU A 296 -10.60 19.49 -16.70
CA GLU A 296 -10.90 18.06 -16.73
C GLU A 296 -10.51 17.42 -15.40
N LEU A 297 -11.41 16.61 -14.84
CA LEU A 297 -11.30 15.87 -13.60
C LEU A 297 -11.52 14.38 -13.85
N GLU A 298 -10.95 13.55 -12.98
CA GLU A 298 -11.05 12.09 -13.03
C GLU A 298 -11.69 11.52 -11.76
N LEU A 299 -12.78 10.79 -11.96
CA LEU A 299 -13.41 9.94 -10.98
C LEU A 299 -12.78 8.54 -11.02
N ARG A 300 -12.28 8.08 -9.86
CA ARG A 300 -11.57 6.81 -9.71
C ARG A 300 -12.07 6.03 -8.50
N LEU A 301 -12.09 4.71 -8.61
CA LEU A 301 -12.40 3.80 -7.51
C LEU A 301 -11.11 3.19 -6.95
N GLN A 302 -10.89 3.30 -5.65
CA GLN A 302 -9.83 2.64 -4.91
C GLN A 302 -10.33 1.33 -4.31
N VAL A 303 -9.58 0.26 -4.53
CA VAL A 303 -9.77 -1.04 -3.89
C VAL A 303 -8.74 -1.17 -2.78
N ILE A 304 -9.20 -1.49 -1.56
CA ILE A 304 -8.36 -1.59 -0.36
C ILE A 304 -8.67 -2.93 0.31
N ASP A 305 -7.63 -3.73 0.55
CA ASP A 305 -7.74 -5.12 1.03
C ASP A 305 -8.77 -6.02 0.29
N GLY A 306 -9.01 -5.74 -0.99
CA GLY A 306 -9.93 -6.46 -1.86
C GLY A 306 -11.38 -6.03 -1.67
N GLU A 307 -11.63 -4.94 -0.94
CA GLU A 307 -12.94 -4.33 -0.77
C GLU A 307 -13.06 -3.00 -1.52
N ILE A 308 -14.29 -2.60 -1.84
CA ILE A 308 -14.61 -1.24 -2.28
C ILE A 308 -14.20 -0.27 -1.16
N GLY A 309 -13.13 0.51 -1.38
CA GLY A 309 -12.47 1.26 -0.30
C GLY A 309 -12.69 2.78 -0.35
N ALA A 310 -12.62 3.40 -1.53
CA ALA A 310 -12.93 4.83 -1.67
C ALA A 310 -13.29 5.21 -3.11
N LEU A 311 -14.20 6.17 -3.25
CA LEU A 311 -14.43 6.88 -4.51
C LEU A 311 -13.70 8.22 -4.44
N THR A 312 -12.84 8.51 -5.42
CA THR A 312 -11.96 9.68 -5.39
C THR A 312 -12.13 10.51 -6.64
N VAL A 313 -12.20 11.83 -6.48
CA VAL A 313 -12.04 12.79 -7.57
C VAL A 313 -10.59 13.27 -7.56
N THR A 314 -9.94 13.28 -8.72
CA THR A 314 -8.53 13.65 -8.87
C THR A 314 -8.31 14.40 -10.18
N LEU A 315 -7.17 15.08 -10.34
CA LEU A 315 -6.76 15.60 -11.64
C LEU A 315 -6.32 14.46 -12.57
N PRO A 316 -6.57 14.54 -13.89
CA PRO A 316 -6.05 13.60 -14.87
C PRO A 316 -4.52 13.54 -14.81
N ALA A 317 -3.96 12.34 -14.86
CA ALA A 317 -2.51 12.13 -14.79
C ALA A 317 -1.74 12.74 -15.99
N ASP A 318 -2.44 13.07 -17.07
CA ASP A 318 -1.97 13.71 -18.30
C ASP A 318 -2.19 15.22 -18.34
N ALA A 319 -2.81 15.82 -17.33
CA ALA A 319 -2.94 17.27 -17.22
C ALA A 319 -1.63 17.89 -16.71
N GLU A 320 -1.13 18.94 -17.39
CA GLU A 320 -0.08 19.79 -16.82
C GLU A 320 -0.64 20.43 -15.54
N ALA A 321 0.16 20.42 -14.48
CA ALA A 321 -0.27 20.90 -13.18
C ALA A 321 -0.39 22.44 -13.18
N ASP A 322 -1.55 22.90 -13.61
CA ASP A 322 -1.95 24.30 -13.61
C ASP A 322 -2.50 24.67 -12.22
N SER A 323 -2.12 25.83 -11.69
CA SER A 323 -2.64 26.29 -10.38
C SER A 323 -4.15 26.43 -10.39
N ASP A 324 -4.70 26.79 -11.56
CA ASP A 324 -6.12 27.03 -11.77
C ASP A 324 -6.92 25.71 -11.72
N ALA A 325 -6.27 24.56 -11.96
CA ALA A 325 -6.90 23.25 -11.87
C ALA A 325 -7.21 22.83 -10.42
N TRP A 326 -6.47 23.35 -9.44
CA TRP A 326 -6.72 23.09 -8.02
C TRP A 326 -7.87 23.94 -7.48
N ASP A 327 -8.00 25.18 -7.94
CA ASP A 327 -9.15 26.02 -7.61
C ASP A 327 -10.43 25.44 -8.22
N ALA A 328 -10.36 24.96 -9.47
CA ALA A 328 -11.46 24.29 -10.14
C ALA A 328 -11.93 22.98 -9.46
N PHE A 329 -11.04 22.32 -8.72
CA PHE A 329 -11.36 21.16 -7.90
C PHE A 329 -12.16 21.51 -6.63
N GLN A 330 -11.87 22.67 -6.03
CA GLN A 330 -12.61 23.18 -4.88
C GLN A 330 -13.96 23.82 -5.28
N GLU A 331 -14.14 24.12 -6.56
CA GLU A 331 -15.36 24.70 -7.13
C GLU A 331 -16.36 23.66 -7.66
N ILE A 332 -16.18 22.36 -7.37
CA ILE A 332 -17.14 21.33 -7.82
C ILE A 332 -18.45 21.48 -7.05
N GLU A 333 -19.47 22.00 -7.73
CA GLU A 333 -20.79 22.26 -7.14
C GLU A 333 -21.69 21.01 -7.09
N SER A 334 -21.38 19.95 -7.85
CA SER A 334 -22.18 18.71 -7.87
C SER A 334 -21.40 17.52 -8.44
N PHE A 335 -21.76 16.31 -8.00
CA PHE A 335 -21.24 15.09 -8.61
C PHE A 335 -21.62 15.04 -10.10
N PRO A 336 -20.73 14.54 -10.97
CA PRO A 336 -21.04 14.42 -12.40
C PRO A 336 -22.19 13.43 -12.61
N GLY A 337 -23.11 13.77 -13.51
CA GLY A 337 -24.06 12.81 -14.06
C GLY A 337 -23.32 11.71 -14.82
N VAL A 338 -23.93 10.53 -14.94
CA VAL A 338 -23.35 9.42 -15.72
C VAL A 338 -23.20 9.81 -17.19
N GLU A 339 -24.11 10.63 -17.68
CA GLU A 339 -24.12 11.22 -19.02
C GLU A 339 -22.96 12.20 -19.28
N ASP A 340 -22.42 12.80 -18.23
CA ASP A 340 -21.32 13.78 -18.30
C ASP A 340 -19.95 13.10 -18.19
N LEU A 341 -19.92 11.79 -17.93
CA LEU A 341 -18.70 11.00 -17.78
C LEU A 341 -18.26 10.38 -19.11
N ALA A 342 -17.03 10.72 -19.50
CA ALA A 342 -16.28 9.98 -20.51
C ALA A 342 -15.50 8.84 -19.83
N PHE A 343 -15.92 7.60 -20.06
CA PHE A 343 -15.28 6.43 -19.45
C PHE A 343 -14.02 5.98 -20.20
N HIS A 344 -12.98 5.67 -19.44
CA HIS A 344 -11.73 5.13 -19.95
C HIS A 344 -11.31 3.90 -19.15
N VAL A 345 -10.77 2.89 -19.84
CA VAL A 345 -10.23 1.69 -19.20
C VAL A 345 -8.72 1.67 -19.34
N ASP A 346 -8.02 1.70 -18.20
CA ASP A 346 -6.57 1.65 -18.14
C ASP A 346 -6.05 0.34 -18.76
N GLY A 347 -5.33 0.48 -19.87
CA GLY A 347 -4.91 -0.64 -20.73
C GLY A 347 -4.62 -0.25 -22.19
N ASP A 348 -5.06 0.94 -22.62
CA ASP A 348 -4.87 1.47 -23.99
C ASP A 348 -3.49 2.10 -24.23
N ARG A 349 -2.41 1.33 -23.99
CA ARG A 349 -1.14 1.56 -24.71
C ARG A 349 -0.78 0.34 -25.55
N ARG A 350 -1.49 0.21 -26.67
CA ARG A 350 -0.93 -0.30 -27.93
C ARG A 350 -1.50 0.47 -29.12
N ALA A 351 -0.83 1.56 -29.48
CA ALA A 351 -0.49 1.92 -30.84
C ALA A 351 0.75 2.83 -30.80
#